data_AF-A0A1M2VK40-F1
#
_entry.id   AF-A0A1M2VK40-F1
#
_cell.length_a   1.000
_cell.length_b   1.000
_cell.length_c   1.000
_cell.angle_alpha   90.00
_cell.angle_beta   90.00
_cell.angle_gamma   90.00
#
_symmetry.space_group_name_H-M   'P 1'
#
loop_
_entity.id
_entity.type
_entity.pdbx_description
1 polymer ?
#
loop_
_entity_poly.entity_id
_entity_poly.type
_entity_poly.pdbx_seq_one_letter_code
_entity_poly.pdbx_strand_id
1 'polypeptide(L)'
;MLMPISQTCGQLRTIALDSPSLWTSVGDWPRRLSQLFLQRSQGLPLKTFLPNPTLYVHDLGPTDTAKELLLRVRELDLGGLETLTPALEHLFSLPLPNLERLSVQFVEVAQPEDADESGQYLFELPLTQERLPRLRRLYLGACDLASYDTVLSSLTHLALHVINVPLVHAMIAAILPECHSLQSLHIEEVEDQDDLFELLGGYRHLPTVSVVPSCGGLRRVSLLSMYNRLAFFILSLVLADQPQLAVQLHKIYPDSSRSITMHHHRLLKNPSQVVIGRYPQPAERVPGGPYVWGMTASGSEQRTLRMVGETLDEVAGMLREGGAATLAGVRELWLTDVSPAACDEPNTLPTADVAALSTLVKSMPTLEAVTLVNQFQAPWTGAPPSLRLLPSVHEDAVSVPRPATVRISYGYGVHVLNWWFSRPHTTPAVRPLDLTGLLEELSSGAYDYIRHLVLETPPLVNINAGDVDRLRALCETVEMRVADETPTMALPAYCDEPAAWPSNEPWPYRLWLG
;
A
#
# COMPACT_ATOMS: atom_id res chain seq x y z
N MET A 1 5.47 14.36 18.81
CA MET A 1 4.60 14.30 20.02
C MET A 1 5.46 14.10 21.28
N LEU A 2 5.99 15.18 21.88
CA LEU A 2 6.92 15.08 23.03
C LEU A 2 6.30 15.38 24.40
N MET A 3 5.24 16.19 24.41
CA MET A 3 4.61 16.68 25.64
C MET A 3 4.17 15.54 26.58
N PRO A 4 3.52 14.44 26.12
CA PRO A 4 3.12 13.35 27.02
C PRO A 4 4.32 12.60 27.63
N ILE A 5 5.36 12.35 26.83
CA ILE A 5 6.53 11.54 27.22
C ILE A 5 7.42 12.28 28.22
N SER A 6 7.49 13.62 28.13
CA SER A 6 8.25 14.44 29.10
C SER A 6 7.59 14.56 30.48
N GLN A 7 6.36 14.04 30.65
CA GLN A 7 5.60 14.09 31.91
C GLN A 7 5.60 12.76 32.68
N THR A 8 6.00 11.63 32.06
CA THR A 8 5.93 10.30 32.71
C THR A 8 7.08 10.04 33.69
N CYS A 9 8.31 10.47 33.41
CA CYS A 9 9.39 10.44 34.41
C CYS A 9 10.49 11.48 34.15
N GLY A 10 11.23 11.83 35.21
CA GLY A 10 12.31 12.84 35.14
C GLY A 10 13.44 12.46 34.18
N GLN A 11 13.76 11.18 34.04
CA GLN A 11 14.81 10.71 33.12
C GLN A 11 14.41 10.88 31.65
N LEU A 12 13.18 10.52 31.28
CA LEU A 12 12.63 10.76 29.94
C LEU A 12 12.55 12.25 29.61
N ARG A 13 12.21 13.09 30.61
CA ARG A 13 12.26 14.55 30.47
C ARG A 13 13.68 15.07 30.18
N THR A 14 14.70 14.56 30.87
CA THR A 14 16.10 14.92 30.61
C THR A 14 16.52 14.52 29.20
N ILE A 15 16.30 13.26 28.82
CA ILE A 15 16.57 12.75 27.45
C ILE A 15 15.85 13.59 26.39
N ALA A 16 14.59 13.97 26.65
CA ALA A 16 13.81 14.79 25.74
C ALA A 16 14.38 16.22 25.60
N LEU A 17 14.87 16.82 26.68
CA LEU A 17 15.46 18.17 26.69
C LEU A 17 16.86 18.22 26.07
N ASP A 18 17.63 17.14 26.19
CA ASP A 18 19.04 17.06 25.81
C ASP A 18 19.25 16.50 24.38
N SER A 19 18.22 15.92 23.76
CA SER A 19 18.29 15.36 22.40
C SER A 19 17.73 16.34 21.34
N PRO A 20 18.57 17.02 20.53
CA PRO A 20 18.12 18.07 19.61
C PRO A 20 17.23 17.56 18.47
N SER A 21 17.38 16.30 18.06
CA SER A 21 16.60 15.68 16.97
C SER A 21 15.10 15.67 17.26
N LEU A 22 14.71 15.60 18.53
CA LEU A 22 13.32 15.62 18.96
C LEU A 22 12.67 17.00 18.71
N TRP A 23 13.46 18.08 18.74
CA TRP A 23 12.99 19.46 18.55
C TRP A 23 12.98 19.91 17.08
N THR A 24 13.16 18.98 16.13
CA THR A 24 13.18 19.28 14.68
C THR A 24 11.78 19.45 14.07
N SER A 25 10.74 18.89 14.69
CA SER A 25 9.35 19.06 14.26
C SER A 25 8.76 20.34 14.83
N VAL A 26 8.45 21.31 13.98
CA VAL A 26 7.81 22.59 14.32
C VAL A 26 6.38 22.60 13.76
N GLY A 27 5.37 22.68 14.63
CA GLY A 27 3.98 22.85 14.18
C GLY A 27 3.59 24.33 14.06
N ASP A 28 2.33 24.55 13.73
CA ASP A 28 1.67 25.85 13.91
C ASP A 28 1.50 26.15 15.40
N TRP A 29 2.51 26.81 15.96
CA TRP A 29 2.63 27.12 17.37
C TRP A 29 2.91 28.61 17.58
N PRO A 30 2.46 29.20 18.71
CA PRO A 30 2.81 30.54 19.10
C PRO A 30 4.32 30.79 19.01
N ARG A 31 4.72 31.91 18.40
CA ARG A 31 6.11 32.28 18.07
C ARG A 31 7.17 31.93 19.13
N ARG A 32 6.87 32.05 20.42
CA ARG A 32 7.79 31.70 21.54
C ARG A 32 8.14 30.21 21.58
N LEU A 33 7.19 29.33 21.27
CA LEU A 33 7.43 27.88 21.19
C LEU A 33 8.25 27.55 19.94
N SER A 34 7.92 28.15 18.79
CA SER A 34 8.70 27.97 17.56
C SER A 34 10.16 28.42 17.75
N GLN A 35 10.41 29.55 18.42
CA GLN A 35 11.74 29.99 18.83
C GLN A 35 12.44 29.00 19.78
N LEU A 36 11.74 28.45 20.76
CA LEU A 36 12.30 27.44 21.67
C LEU A 36 12.72 26.17 20.91
N PHE A 37 11.90 25.68 19.98
CA PHE A 37 12.24 24.52 19.15
C PHE A 37 13.40 24.80 18.20
N LEU A 38 13.45 25.98 17.58
CA LEU A 38 14.58 26.42 16.72
C LEU A 38 15.91 26.44 17.49
N GLN A 39 15.90 26.96 18.72
CA GLN A 39 17.08 26.97 19.60
C GLN A 39 17.46 25.56 20.06
N ARG A 40 16.47 24.75 20.49
CA ARG A 40 16.70 23.39 21.02
C ARG A 40 17.12 22.38 19.96
N SER A 41 16.76 22.59 18.70
CA SER A 41 17.20 21.76 17.57
C SER A 41 18.64 22.05 17.12
N GLN A 42 19.33 23.04 17.69
CA GLN A 42 20.78 23.27 17.52
C GLN A 42 21.26 23.29 16.06
N GLY A 43 20.50 23.93 15.17
CA GLY A 43 20.86 24.02 13.74
C GLY A 43 20.46 22.81 12.88
N LEU A 44 19.93 21.73 13.46
CA LEU A 44 19.45 20.57 12.70
C LEU A 44 18.36 20.95 11.67
N PRO A 45 18.23 20.18 10.56
CA PRO A 45 17.15 20.35 9.59
C PRO A 45 15.77 20.18 10.24
N LEU A 46 14.80 20.95 9.76
CA LEU A 46 13.47 21.04 10.36
C LEU A 46 12.40 20.35 9.49
N LYS A 47 11.41 19.77 10.18
CA LYS A 47 10.12 19.38 9.60
C LYS A 47 9.07 20.37 10.09
N THR A 48 8.31 20.95 9.19
CA THR A 48 7.31 21.97 9.54
C THR A 48 5.94 21.64 8.95
N PHE A 49 4.92 21.69 9.81
CA PHE A 49 3.50 21.50 9.43
C PHE A 49 2.74 22.81 9.70
N LEU A 50 2.25 23.45 8.64
CA LEU A 50 1.52 24.72 8.69
C LEU A 50 0.13 24.52 8.02
N PRO A 51 -0.92 24.18 8.78
CA PRO A 51 -2.24 23.99 8.20
C PRO A 51 -2.84 25.31 7.70
N ASN A 52 -2.46 26.45 8.29
CA ASN A 52 -2.84 27.77 7.79
C ASN A 52 -1.62 28.72 7.74
N PRO A 53 -1.04 28.99 6.56
CA PRO A 53 0.13 29.86 6.41
C PRO A 53 -0.17 31.35 6.68
N THR A 54 -1.43 31.78 6.76
CA THR A 54 -1.78 33.18 7.04
C THR A 54 -1.35 33.61 8.45
N LEU A 55 -1.54 32.74 9.45
CA LEU A 55 -1.05 32.95 10.82
C LEU A 55 0.47 33.12 10.84
N TYR A 56 1.17 32.33 10.04
CA TYR A 56 2.62 32.32 9.95
C TYR A 56 3.21 33.67 9.52
N VAL A 57 2.62 34.30 8.49
CA VAL A 57 3.10 35.58 7.95
C VAL A 57 2.78 36.75 8.88
N HIS A 58 1.64 36.72 9.59
CA HIS A 58 1.28 37.76 10.54
C HIS A 58 2.08 37.70 11.86
N ASP A 59 2.33 36.52 12.43
CA ASP A 59 2.98 36.39 13.75
C ASP A 59 4.51 36.54 13.71
N LEU A 60 5.15 36.17 12.60
CA LEU A 60 6.61 36.17 12.50
C LEU A 60 7.19 37.50 12.02
N GLY A 61 6.48 38.23 11.16
CA GLY A 61 6.97 39.45 10.52
C GLY A 61 8.33 39.29 9.80
N PRO A 62 8.99 40.39 9.42
CA PRO A 62 10.32 40.34 8.78
C PRO A 62 11.45 40.11 9.80
N THR A 63 11.27 39.17 10.74
CA THR A 63 12.24 38.92 11.83
C THR A 63 13.19 37.78 11.52
N ASP A 64 14.40 37.83 12.07
CA ASP A 64 15.48 36.88 11.73
C ASP A 64 15.11 35.42 12.04
N THR A 65 14.24 35.18 13.02
CA THR A 65 13.68 33.86 13.34
C THR A 65 12.98 33.20 12.15
N ALA A 66 12.21 33.95 11.36
CA ALA A 66 11.50 33.39 10.21
C ALA A 66 12.47 32.95 9.13
N LYS A 67 13.46 33.80 8.83
CA LYS A 67 14.53 33.50 7.87
C LYS A 67 15.35 32.30 8.30
N GLU A 68 15.74 32.22 9.59
CA GLU A 68 16.47 31.08 10.13
C GLU A 68 15.69 29.78 9.98
N LEU A 69 14.39 29.79 10.26
CA LEU A 69 13.53 28.63 10.07
C LEU A 69 13.46 28.23 8.60
N LEU A 70 13.11 29.14 7.69
CA LEU A 70 12.96 28.84 6.26
C LEU A 70 14.27 28.34 5.62
N LEU A 71 15.42 28.84 6.06
CA LEU A 71 16.73 28.34 5.65
C LEU A 71 17.03 26.92 6.17
N ARG A 72 16.36 26.45 7.23
CA ARG A 72 16.58 25.15 7.87
C ARG A 72 15.47 24.12 7.58
N VAL A 73 14.34 24.53 7.01
CA VAL A 73 13.26 23.62 6.62
C VAL A 73 13.72 22.65 5.53
N ARG A 74 13.48 21.36 5.78
CA ARG A 74 13.76 20.23 4.90
C ARG A 74 12.48 19.54 4.45
N GLU A 75 11.50 19.42 5.34
CA GLU A 75 10.15 18.96 5.03
C GLU A 75 9.17 20.08 5.36
N LEU A 76 8.39 20.53 4.37
CA LEU A 76 7.29 21.48 4.55
C LEU A 76 5.98 20.80 4.16
N ASP A 77 5.00 20.91 5.03
CA ASP A 77 3.67 20.32 4.88
C ASP A 77 2.60 21.38 5.15
N LEU A 78 1.78 21.66 4.13
CA LEU A 78 0.76 22.69 4.09
C LEU A 78 -0.57 22.00 3.79
N GLY A 79 -1.52 21.97 4.71
CA GLY A 79 -2.72 21.16 4.54
C GLY A 79 -3.98 21.74 5.16
N GLY A 80 -5.09 21.66 4.43
CA GLY A 80 -6.33 22.36 4.80
C GLY A 80 -6.36 23.80 4.28
N LEU A 81 -5.71 24.06 3.15
CA LEU A 81 -5.72 25.37 2.49
C LEU A 81 -7.04 25.58 1.76
N GLU A 82 -7.82 26.62 2.10
CA GLU A 82 -9.06 26.92 1.36
C GLU A 82 -8.77 27.59 0.02
N THR A 83 -7.76 28.47 -0.04
CA THR A 83 -7.39 29.24 -1.24
C THR A 83 -5.90 29.58 -1.25
N LEU A 84 -5.37 29.93 -2.44
CA LEU A 84 -4.06 30.59 -2.54
C LEU A 84 -4.14 31.97 -1.86
N THR A 85 -3.37 32.15 -0.79
CA THR A 85 -3.35 33.41 -0.02
C THR A 85 -2.07 34.19 -0.32
N PRO A 86 -2.06 35.53 -0.20
CA PRO A 86 -0.84 36.34 -0.35
C PRO A 86 0.28 35.93 0.62
N ALA A 87 -0.07 35.31 1.75
CA ALA A 87 0.87 34.72 2.69
C ALA A 87 1.61 33.50 2.10
N LEU A 88 0.89 32.66 1.34
CA LEU A 88 1.42 31.48 0.66
C LEU A 88 2.25 31.87 -0.58
N GLU A 89 1.77 32.84 -1.36
CA GLU A 89 2.56 33.46 -2.44
C GLU A 89 3.88 34.02 -1.90
N HIS A 90 3.83 34.75 -0.77
CA HIS A 90 5.03 35.28 -0.15
C HIS A 90 5.98 34.17 0.34
N LEU A 91 5.46 33.09 0.93
CA LEU A 91 6.26 31.94 1.36
C LEU A 91 7.04 31.33 0.18
N PHE A 92 6.39 31.10 -0.97
CA PHE A 92 7.05 30.60 -2.18
C PHE A 92 7.84 31.66 -2.96
N SER A 93 7.71 32.95 -2.63
CA SER A 93 8.59 34.02 -3.13
C SER A 93 10.00 33.96 -2.52
N LEU A 94 10.14 33.32 -1.34
CA LEU A 94 11.39 33.21 -0.60
C LEU A 94 12.18 31.96 -1.02
N PRO A 95 13.53 31.98 -0.95
CA PRO A 95 14.34 30.81 -1.22
C PRO A 95 14.27 29.80 -0.06
N LEU A 96 14.02 28.53 -0.37
CA LEU A 96 13.98 27.42 0.58
C LEU A 96 15.10 26.41 0.22
N PRO A 97 16.38 26.78 0.39
CA PRO A 97 17.52 26.08 -0.22
C PRO A 97 17.77 24.67 0.30
N ASN A 98 17.18 24.31 1.46
CA ASN A 98 17.29 22.99 2.08
C ASN A 98 16.01 22.15 1.97
N LEU A 99 14.95 22.66 1.31
CA LEU A 99 13.69 21.93 1.15
C LEU A 99 13.89 20.73 0.23
N GLU A 100 13.65 19.54 0.76
CA GLU A 100 13.72 18.26 0.03
C GLU A 100 12.34 17.63 -0.18
N ARG A 101 11.39 17.91 0.72
CA ARG A 101 9.99 17.47 0.65
C ARG A 101 9.04 18.66 0.77
N LEU A 102 8.15 18.80 -0.20
CA LEU A 102 7.00 19.71 -0.16
C LEU A 102 5.71 18.89 -0.24
N SER A 103 4.77 19.22 0.63
CA SER A 103 3.43 18.65 0.72
C SER A 103 2.43 19.82 0.75
N VAL A 104 1.51 19.85 -0.21
CA VAL A 104 0.47 20.89 -0.30
C VAL A 104 -0.88 20.22 -0.54
N GLN A 105 -1.86 20.50 0.32
CA GLN A 105 -3.23 19.99 0.24
C GLN A 105 -4.22 21.15 0.43
N PHE A 106 -5.00 21.42 -0.62
CA PHE A 106 -6.18 22.28 -0.51
C PHE A 106 -7.37 21.49 0.05
N VAL A 107 -8.36 22.17 0.62
CA VAL A 107 -9.56 21.53 1.17
C VAL A 107 -10.39 20.96 0.01
N GLU A 108 -10.85 19.72 0.16
CA GLU A 108 -11.69 18.94 -0.77
C GLU A 108 -13.04 19.59 -1.13
N VAL A 109 -13.34 20.78 -0.58
CA VAL A 109 -14.58 21.51 -0.79
C VAL A 109 -14.64 22.18 -2.17
N ALA A 110 -13.53 22.21 -2.93
CA ALA A 110 -13.46 22.73 -4.29
C ALA A 110 -14.45 22.01 -5.22
N GLN A 111 -15.68 22.56 -5.29
CA GLN A 111 -16.74 22.07 -6.13
C GLN A 111 -16.37 22.33 -7.61
N PRO A 112 -17.03 21.70 -8.58
CA PRO A 112 -16.84 22.03 -10.00
C PRO A 112 -17.13 23.51 -10.33
N GLU A 113 -17.84 24.24 -9.46
CA GLU A 113 -18.12 25.68 -9.53
C GLU A 113 -16.98 26.58 -9.00
N ASP A 114 -15.96 26.02 -8.33
CA ASP A 114 -14.74 26.73 -7.92
C ASP A 114 -13.62 26.66 -8.98
N ALA A 115 -13.80 25.86 -10.02
CA ALA A 115 -12.98 25.90 -11.22
C ALA A 115 -13.38 27.10 -12.09
N ASP A 116 -12.42 27.66 -12.84
CA ASP A 116 -12.70 28.78 -13.73
C ASP A 116 -13.47 28.38 -15.01
N GLU A 117 -13.74 29.33 -15.91
CA GLU A 117 -14.43 29.04 -17.18
C GLU A 117 -13.69 28.04 -18.09
N SER A 118 -12.43 27.70 -17.80
CA SER A 118 -11.63 26.69 -18.48
C SER A 118 -11.60 25.33 -17.77
N GLY A 119 -12.22 25.22 -16.58
CA GLY A 119 -12.20 24.02 -15.75
C GLY A 119 -10.91 23.84 -14.94
N GLN A 120 -10.08 24.88 -14.82
CA GLN A 120 -8.85 24.84 -14.03
C GLN A 120 -9.12 25.29 -12.59
N TYR A 121 -8.52 24.59 -11.62
CA TYR A 121 -8.49 25.05 -10.23
C TYR A 121 -7.54 26.25 -10.11
N LEU A 122 -7.98 27.32 -9.44
CA LEU A 122 -7.27 28.61 -9.34
C LEU A 122 -5.97 28.59 -8.48
N PHE A 123 -5.35 27.43 -8.28
CA PHE A 123 -4.31 27.19 -7.29
C PHE A 123 -2.97 26.78 -7.93
N GLU A 124 -2.46 27.61 -8.84
CA GLU A 124 -1.07 27.49 -9.29
C GLU A 124 -0.08 27.81 -8.16
N LEU A 125 0.89 26.91 -7.93
CA LEU A 125 1.98 27.13 -6.99
C LEU A 125 3.24 27.61 -7.74
N PRO A 126 3.85 28.76 -7.40
CA PRO A 126 5.00 29.31 -8.12
C PRO A 126 6.32 28.60 -7.75
N LEU A 127 6.37 27.28 -7.98
CA LEU A 127 7.50 26.41 -7.68
C LEU A 127 8.58 26.56 -8.76
N THR A 128 9.75 27.05 -8.37
CA THR A 128 10.89 27.27 -9.28
C THR A 128 12.15 26.60 -8.76
N GLN A 129 12.91 25.96 -9.66
CA GLN A 129 14.11 25.22 -9.28
C GLN A 129 15.19 26.12 -8.63
N GLU A 130 15.22 27.41 -8.95
CA GLU A 130 16.12 28.39 -8.32
C GLU A 130 15.83 28.59 -6.83
N ARG A 131 14.55 28.58 -6.44
CA ARG A 131 14.12 28.74 -5.04
C ARG A 131 14.16 27.43 -4.27
N LEU A 132 13.91 26.30 -4.94
CA LEU A 132 13.76 24.97 -4.36
C LEU A 132 14.81 23.96 -4.90
N PRO A 133 16.11 24.28 -4.93
CA PRO A 133 17.13 23.53 -5.69
C PRO A 133 17.36 22.09 -5.21
N ARG A 134 16.90 21.78 -3.99
CA ARG A 134 16.99 20.45 -3.37
C ARG A 134 15.67 19.68 -3.35
N LEU A 135 14.59 20.20 -3.92
CA LEU A 135 13.31 19.50 -3.89
C LEU A 135 13.44 18.15 -4.61
N ARG A 136 13.03 17.07 -3.95
CA ARG A 136 13.06 15.70 -4.49
C ARG A 136 11.73 14.99 -4.35
N ARG A 137 10.91 15.41 -3.37
CA ARG A 137 9.58 14.83 -3.11
C ARG A 137 8.55 15.94 -3.16
N LEU A 138 7.62 15.83 -4.10
CA LEU A 138 6.49 16.73 -4.23
C LEU A 138 5.19 15.95 -4.03
N TYR A 139 4.34 16.47 -3.16
CA TYR A 139 2.98 16.01 -2.97
C TYR A 139 2.01 17.18 -3.22
N LEU A 140 1.02 16.94 -4.08
CA LEU A 140 -0.03 17.89 -4.48
C LEU A 140 -1.41 17.25 -4.28
N GLY A 141 -2.21 17.85 -3.41
CA GLY A 141 -3.60 17.49 -3.14
C GLY A 141 -4.55 18.63 -3.53
N ALA A 142 -5.53 18.38 -4.39
CA ALA A 142 -6.45 19.40 -4.92
C ALA A 142 -5.73 20.66 -5.45
N CYS A 143 -4.66 20.46 -6.22
CA CYS A 143 -3.87 21.52 -6.87
C CYS A 143 -4.00 21.43 -8.40
N ASP A 144 -3.77 22.54 -9.10
CA ASP A 144 -3.53 22.49 -10.55
C ASP A 144 -2.17 21.79 -10.82
N LEU A 145 -2.11 21.10 -11.96
CA LEU A 145 -0.95 20.44 -12.55
C LEU A 145 -0.18 21.33 -13.56
N ALA A 146 -0.71 22.50 -13.91
CA ALA A 146 -0.02 23.48 -14.75
C ALA A 146 1.27 24.04 -14.10
N SER A 147 2.21 24.48 -14.95
CA SER A 147 3.30 25.42 -14.60
C SER A 147 4.48 24.91 -13.72
N TYR A 148 4.79 23.61 -13.70
CA TYR A 148 5.89 23.05 -12.87
C TYR A 148 7.23 22.77 -13.57
N ASP A 149 7.36 22.98 -14.88
CA ASP A 149 8.41 22.51 -15.78
C ASP A 149 9.84 22.47 -15.18
N THR A 150 10.29 23.55 -14.53
CA THR A 150 11.67 23.63 -14.02
C THR A 150 11.95 22.64 -12.88
N VAL A 151 10.95 22.35 -12.05
CA VAL A 151 11.10 21.57 -10.81
C VAL A 151 10.94 20.06 -11.07
N LEU A 152 10.03 19.69 -11.98
CA LEU A 152 9.71 18.31 -12.37
C LEU A 152 10.98 17.49 -12.68
N SER A 153 11.90 18.11 -13.42
CA SER A 153 13.20 17.54 -13.80
C SER A 153 14.01 16.96 -12.63
N SER A 154 13.87 17.54 -11.43
CA SER A 154 14.66 17.16 -10.25
C SER A 154 13.91 16.25 -9.27
N LEU A 155 12.62 15.99 -9.50
CA LEU A 155 11.80 15.15 -8.62
C LEU A 155 12.20 13.67 -8.74
N THR A 156 12.30 13.00 -7.59
CA THR A 156 12.41 11.55 -7.49
C THR A 156 11.12 10.91 -6.99
N HIS A 157 10.25 11.66 -6.32
CA HIS A 157 8.96 11.18 -5.84
C HIS A 157 7.88 12.22 -6.15
N LEU A 158 6.81 11.80 -6.84
CA LEU A 158 5.63 12.63 -7.13
C LEU A 158 4.38 11.92 -6.61
N ALA A 159 3.57 12.62 -5.82
CA ALA A 159 2.28 12.15 -5.34
C ALA A 159 1.19 13.16 -5.70
N LEU A 160 0.11 12.68 -6.32
CA LEU A 160 -1.06 13.45 -6.77
C LEU A 160 -2.31 12.90 -6.09
N HIS A 161 -3.19 13.76 -5.59
CA HIS A 161 -4.37 13.37 -4.81
C HIS A 161 -5.54 14.31 -5.02
N VAL A 162 -6.77 13.77 -5.13
CA VAL A 162 -8.00 14.56 -5.36
C VAL A 162 -7.78 15.58 -6.48
N ILE A 163 -7.41 15.10 -7.66
CA ILE A 163 -7.23 15.95 -8.85
C ILE A 163 -8.33 15.59 -9.84
N ASN A 164 -9.38 16.40 -9.87
CA ASN A 164 -10.51 16.23 -10.76
C ASN A 164 -10.57 17.43 -11.73
N VAL A 165 -9.84 17.35 -12.84
CA VAL A 165 -9.75 18.41 -13.86
C VAL A 165 -10.01 17.84 -15.26
N PRO A 166 -10.51 18.64 -16.22
CA PRO A 166 -10.62 18.20 -17.61
C PRO A 166 -9.24 17.84 -18.18
N LEU A 167 -9.17 16.76 -18.96
CA LEU A 167 -7.97 16.31 -19.66
C LEU A 167 -6.77 15.98 -18.73
N VAL A 168 -7.02 15.58 -17.49
CA VAL A 168 -5.96 15.22 -16.52
C VAL A 168 -4.99 14.17 -17.07
N HIS A 169 -5.48 13.26 -17.93
CA HIS A 169 -4.66 12.29 -18.64
C HIS A 169 -3.58 12.96 -19.53
N ALA A 170 -3.93 14.04 -20.23
CA ALA A 170 -3.01 14.77 -21.09
C ALA A 170 -1.97 15.55 -20.25
N MET A 171 -2.38 16.09 -19.10
CA MET A 171 -1.47 16.76 -18.16
C MET A 171 -0.43 15.78 -17.59
N ILE A 172 -0.87 14.59 -17.14
CA ILE A 172 0.04 13.54 -16.66
C ILE A 172 0.99 13.09 -17.79
N ALA A 173 0.48 12.94 -19.01
CA ALA A 173 1.31 12.58 -20.17
C ALA A 173 2.32 13.66 -20.58
N ALA A 174 2.08 14.93 -20.28
CA ALA A 174 3.03 16.03 -20.46
C ALA A 174 4.06 16.12 -19.32
N ILE A 175 3.67 15.82 -18.07
CA ILE A 175 4.53 15.89 -16.89
C ILE A 175 5.56 14.75 -16.82
N LEU A 176 5.16 13.51 -17.13
CA LEU A 176 6.04 12.35 -17.02
C LEU A 176 7.32 12.42 -17.88
N PRO A 177 7.31 12.93 -19.13
CA PRO A 177 8.51 13.19 -19.92
C PRO A 177 9.57 14.05 -19.25
N GLU A 178 9.18 15.05 -18.47
CA GLU A 178 10.10 15.99 -17.80
C GLU A 178 10.72 15.38 -16.53
N CYS A 179 9.98 14.51 -15.86
CA CYS A 179 10.33 13.81 -14.63
C CYS A 179 11.40 12.69 -14.82
N HIS A 180 12.53 12.99 -15.45
CA HIS A 180 13.58 12.02 -15.79
C HIS A 180 14.28 11.37 -14.57
N SER A 181 14.20 12.00 -13.40
CA SER A 181 14.77 11.49 -12.13
C SER A 181 13.76 10.67 -11.29
N LEU A 182 12.53 10.46 -11.78
CA LEU A 182 11.43 9.89 -11.00
C LEU A 182 11.64 8.41 -10.66
N GLN A 183 11.47 8.07 -9.38
CA GLN A 183 11.59 6.74 -8.79
C GLN A 183 10.24 6.23 -8.27
N SER A 184 9.44 7.12 -7.66
CA SER A 184 8.08 6.80 -7.18
C SER A 184 7.03 7.76 -7.76
N LEU A 185 6.00 7.19 -8.36
CA LEU A 185 4.76 7.88 -8.75
C LEU A 185 3.59 7.34 -7.89
N HIS A 186 2.80 8.24 -7.33
CA HIS A 186 1.60 7.92 -6.56
C HIS A 186 0.45 8.81 -7.02
N ILE A 187 -0.72 8.22 -7.29
CA ILE A 187 -1.90 8.90 -7.82
C ILE A 187 -3.11 8.28 -7.10
N GLU A 188 -3.87 9.09 -6.36
CA GLU A 188 -5.02 8.67 -5.57
C GLU A 188 -6.21 9.62 -5.83
N GLU A 189 -7.41 9.10 -6.07
CA GLU A 189 -8.63 9.92 -6.24
C GLU A 189 -8.47 10.97 -7.36
N VAL A 190 -7.88 10.56 -8.48
CA VAL A 190 -7.70 11.40 -9.68
C VAL A 190 -8.67 10.97 -10.76
N GLU A 191 -9.43 11.94 -11.29
CA GLU A 191 -10.52 11.75 -12.24
C GLU A 191 -10.43 12.77 -13.39
N ASP A 192 -10.94 12.40 -14.55
CA ASP A 192 -11.00 13.30 -15.72
C ASP A 192 -12.42 13.85 -15.83
N GLN A 193 -12.60 15.16 -15.62
CA GLN A 193 -13.95 15.76 -15.57
C GLN A 193 -14.75 15.55 -16.87
N ASP A 194 -14.09 15.43 -18.03
CA ASP A 194 -14.75 15.20 -19.32
C ASP A 194 -15.59 13.91 -19.30
N ASP A 195 -15.18 12.89 -18.52
CA ASP A 195 -15.89 11.63 -18.39
C ASP A 195 -17.15 11.73 -17.49
N LEU A 196 -17.26 12.75 -16.62
CA LEU A 196 -18.41 12.97 -15.75
C LEU A 196 -19.57 13.69 -16.47
N PHE A 197 -19.26 14.58 -17.42
CA PHE A 197 -20.27 15.41 -18.09
C PHE A 197 -20.85 14.79 -19.37
N GLU A 198 -20.19 13.81 -20.02
CA GLU A 198 -20.67 13.14 -21.25
C GLU A 198 -21.79 12.08 -21.00
N LEU A 199 -22.80 12.39 -20.16
CA LEU A 199 -24.01 11.59 -19.93
C LEU A 199 -24.85 11.28 -21.20
N LEU A 200 -24.50 11.87 -22.35
CA LEU A 200 -25.18 11.71 -23.64
C LEU A 200 -24.49 10.71 -24.61
N GLY A 201 -23.62 9.85 -24.08
CA GLY A 201 -23.20 8.61 -24.76
C GLY A 201 -22.00 8.73 -25.71
N GLY A 202 -21.13 9.71 -25.47
CA GLY A 202 -20.02 10.10 -26.35
C GLY A 202 -18.64 9.48 -26.07
N TYR A 203 -18.46 8.73 -24.97
CA TYR A 203 -17.19 8.19 -24.43
C TYR A 203 -15.98 8.34 -25.36
N ARG A 204 -15.25 9.45 -25.19
CA ARG A 204 -14.01 9.70 -25.92
C ARG A 204 -12.99 8.62 -25.60
N HIS A 205 -12.45 7.97 -26.63
CA HIS A 205 -11.33 7.06 -26.45
C HIS A 205 -10.09 7.86 -26.00
N LEU A 206 -9.51 7.49 -24.85
CA LEU A 206 -8.18 7.98 -24.49
C LEU A 206 -7.19 7.65 -25.62
N PRO A 207 -6.26 8.55 -25.97
CA PRO A 207 -5.36 8.33 -27.08
C PRO A 207 -4.48 7.11 -26.81
N THR A 208 -4.28 6.27 -27.84
CA THR A 208 -3.32 5.16 -27.79
C THR A 208 -1.90 5.73 -27.80
N VAL A 209 -1.31 5.94 -26.63
CA VAL A 209 -0.02 6.63 -26.50
C VAL A 209 1.15 5.68 -26.78
N SER A 210 2.18 6.20 -27.45
CA SER A 210 3.51 5.62 -27.41
C SER A 210 4.13 5.80 -26.02
N VAL A 211 4.79 4.76 -25.52
CA VAL A 211 5.59 4.74 -24.28
C VAL A 211 6.37 6.04 -24.06
N VAL A 212 6.42 6.54 -22.83
CA VAL A 212 7.29 7.65 -22.44
C VAL A 212 8.65 7.09 -22.00
N PRO A 213 9.73 7.18 -22.81
CA PRO A 213 11.03 6.60 -22.47
C PRO A 213 11.76 7.35 -21.34
N SER A 214 11.31 8.57 -20.98
CA SER A 214 12.00 9.45 -20.04
C SER A 214 11.99 8.97 -18.59
N CYS A 215 10.97 8.23 -18.15
CA CYS A 215 10.86 7.73 -16.77
C CYS A 215 11.76 6.51 -16.49
N GLY A 216 12.99 6.51 -17.02
CA GLY A 216 13.93 5.38 -17.00
C GLY A 216 14.30 4.86 -15.62
N GLY A 217 14.15 5.67 -14.57
CA GLY A 217 14.44 5.32 -13.18
C GLY A 217 13.25 4.88 -12.32
N LEU A 218 12.05 4.75 -12.90
CA LEU A 218 10.81 4.53 -12.15
C LEU A 218 10.71 3.10 -11.60
N ARG A 219 10.62 2.98 -10.28
CA ARG A 219 10.62 1.72 -9.53
C ARG A 219 9.33 1.45 -8.79
N ARG A 220 8.55 2.48 -8.46
CA ARG A 220 7.25 2.35 -7.80
C ARG A 220 6.18 3.18 -8.52
N VAL A 221 5.06 2.55 -8.82
CA VAL A 221 3.81 3.19 -9.27
C VAL A 221 2.71 2.78 -8.30
N SER A 222 1.87 3.72 -7.89
CA SER A 222 0.73 3.45 -7.03
C SER A 222 -0.48 4.22 -7.52
N LEU A 223 -1.55 3.50 -7.88
CA LEU A 223 -2.80 4.02 -8.41
C LEU A 223 -3.94 3.58 -7.48
N LEU A 224 -4.66 4.54 -6.91
CA LEU A 224 -5.63 4.31 -5.85
C LEU A 224 -6.96 5.03 -6.15
N SER A 225 -8.09 4.42 -5.79
CA SER A 225 -9.43 5.02 -5.78
C SER A 225 -9.74 5.79 -7.07
N MET A 226 -9.55 5.17 -8.23
CA MET A 226 -9.69 5.84 -9.53
C MET A 226 -10.24 4.91 -10.61
N TYR A 227 -10.81 5.47 -11.67
CA TYR A 227 -11.36 4.69 -12.78
C TYR A 227 -10.28 3.93 -13.56
N ASN A 228 -10.63 2.68 -13.92
CA ASN A 228 -9.74 1.73 -14.58
C ASN A 228 -9.14 2.27 -15.88
N ARG A 229 -9.92 3.03 -16.66
CA ARG A 229 -9.51 3.66 -17.92
C ARG A 229 -8.33 4.62 -17.75
N LEU A 230 -8.38 5.53 -16.77
CA LEU A 230 -7.27 6.45 -16.48
C LEU A 230 -6.07 5.71 -15.87
N ALA A 231 -6.31 4.74 -14.97
CA ALA A 231 -5.25 3.91 -14.43
C ALA A 231 -4.48 3.16 -15.55
N PHE A 232 -5.18 2.60 -16.54
CA PHE A 232 -4.56 1.87 -17.65
C PHE A 232 -3.80 2.79 -18.60
N PHE A 233 -4.30 4.02 -18.81
CA PHE A 233 -3.59 5.05 -19.56
C PHE A 233 -2.25 5.36 -18.88
N ILE A 234 -2.25 5.70 -17.59
CA ILE A 234 -1.03 6.00 -16.82
C ILE A 234 -0.05 4.81 -16.88
N LEU A 235 -0.56 3.59 -16.65
CA LEU A 235 0.22 2.37 -16.78
C LEU A 235 0.83 2.21 -18.18
N SER A 236 0.10 2.52 -19.25
CA SER A 236 0.61 2.41 -20.62
C SER A 236 1.81 3.34 -20.90
N LEU A 237 1.88 4.50 -20.24
CA LEU A 237 3.00 5.44 -20.34
C LEU A 237 4.27 4.88 -19.70
N VAL A 238 4.14 4.23 -18.53
CA VAL A 238 5.28 3.85 -17.67
C VAL A 238 5.72 2.38 -17.79
N LEU A 239 4.88 1.50 -18.35
CA LEU A 239 5.10 0.05 -18.28
C LEU A 239 6.06 -0.57 -19.29
N ALA A 240 6.44 0.07 -20.40
CA ALA A 240 7.11 -0.73 -21.45
C ALA A 240 8.57 -1.06 -21.12
N ASP A 241 9.31 -0.13 -20.51
CA ASP A 241 10.77 -0.20 -20.42
C ASP A 241 11.33 -0.47 -19.01
N GLN A 242 10.48 -0.65 -17.99
CA GLN A 242 10.93 -0.82 -16.60
C GLN A 242 11.14 -2.29 -16.17
N PRO A 243 12.37 -2.73 -15.86
CA PRO A 243 12.67 -4.10 -15.45
C PRO A 243 12.72 -4.30 -13.94
N GLN A 244 12.41 -3.29 -13.11
CA GLN A 244 12.34 -3.40 -11.65
C GLN A 244 11.21 -2.51 -11.10
N LEU A 245 9.97 -2.85 -11.46
CA LEU A 245 8.80 -2.03 -11.16
C LEU A 245 7.84 -2.72 -10.18
N ALA A 246 7.61 -2.08 -9.04
CA ALA A 246 6.51 -2.34 -8.13
C ALA A 246 5.28 -1.52 -8.55
N VAL A 247 4.17 -2.18 -8.85
CA VAL A 247 2.88 -1.54 -9.19
C VAL A 247 1.86 -1.84 -8.11
N GLN A 248 1.26 -0.81 -7.53
CA GLN A 248 0.15 -0.89 -6.57
C GLN A 248 -1.15 -0.43 -7.24
N LEU A 249 -2.18 -1.26 -7.15
CA LEU A 249 -3.54 -0.94 -7.58
C LEU A 249 -4.48 -1.15 -6.38
N HIS A 250 -5.30 -0.15 -6.04
CA HIS A 250 -6.22 -0.21 -4.90
C HIS A 250 -7.53 0.47 -5.27
N LYS A 251 -8.69 -0.20 -5.11
CA LYS A 251 -10.02 0.36 -5.45
C LYS A 251 -10.06 0.96 -6.86
N ILE A 252 -9.66 0.17 -7.85
CA ILE A 252 -9.73 0.58 -9.25
C ILE A 252 -11.15 0.33 -9.76
N TYR A 253 -11.91 1.40 -9.98
CA TYR A 253 -13.32 1.30 -10.34
C TYR A 253 -13.50 0.90 -11.81
N PRO A 254 -14.34 -0.10 -12.14
CA PRO A 254 -14.64 -0.42 -13.53
C PRO A 254 -15.46 0.70 -14.18
N ASP A 255 -15.03 1.16 -15.36
CA ASP A 255 -15.85 2.00 -16.23
C ASP A 255 -17.17 1.27 -16.57
N SER A 256 -18.29 1.92 -16.27
CA SER A 256 -19.64 1.35 -16.41
C SER A 256 -20.01 0.99 -17.85
N SER A 257 -19.30 1.55 -18.83
CA SER A 257 -19.67 1.46 -20.25
C SER A 257 -19.12 0.24 -20.97
N ARG A 258 -17.96 -0.31 -20.54
CA ARG A 258 -17.31 -1.47 -21.17
C ARG A 258 -16.47 -2.26 -20.17
N SER A 259 -16.54 -3.59 -20.26
CA SER A 259 -15.48 -4.46 -19.75
C SER A 259 -14.22 -4.24 -20.59
N ILE A 260 -13.44 -3.23 -20.21
CA ILE A 260 -12.08 -3.02 -20.70
C ILE A 260 -11.24 -4.15 -20.08
N THR A 261 -11.19 -5.27 -20.80
CA THR A 261 -10.25 -6.38 -20.55
C THR A 261 -8.84 -5.79 -20.59
N MET A 262 -8.29 -5.57 -19.40
CA MET A 262 -7.01 -4.91 -19.20
C MET A 262 -5.94 -5.75 -19.90
N HIS A 263 -4.93 -5.12 -20.49
CA HIS A 263 -3.83 -5.85 -21.13
C HIS A 263 -2.85 -6.40 -20.07
N HIS A 264 -3.37 -7.21 -19.14
CA HIS A 264 -2.72 -7.73 -17.93
C HIS A 264 -1.36 -8.40 -18.20
N HIS A 265 -1.21 -9.03 -19.36
CA HIS A 265 0.04 -9.65 -19.83
C HIS A 265 1.24 -8.67 -19.90
N ARG A 266 1.01 -7.36 -19.84
CA ARG A 266 2.07 -6.33 -19.76
C ARG A 266 2.47 -5.99 -18.32
N LEU A 267 1.53 -6.09 -17.37
CA LEU A 267 1.76 -5.80 -15.96
C LEU A 267 2.54 -6.91 -15.28
N LEU A 268 2.10 -8.15 -15.49
CA LEU A 268 2.64 -9.33 -14.83
C LEU A 268 3.10 -10.34 -15.88
N LYS A 269 4.41 -10.58 -15.92
CA LYS A 269 5.04 -11.60 -16.77
C LYS A 269 5.63 -12.67 -15.88
N ASN A 270 5.17 -13.92 -16.04
CA ASN A 270 5.69 -15.12 -15.37
C ASN A 270 5.95 -14.93 -13.86
N PRO A 271 4.92 -14.61 -13.06
CA PRO A 271 5.05 -14.55 -11.60
C PRO A 271 5.54 -15.89 -11.05
N SER A 272 6.56 -15.89 -10.22
CA SER A 272 7.09 -17.08 -9.55
C SER A 272 6.48 -17.29 -8.18
N GLN A 273 6.10 -16.20 -7.51
CA GLN A 273 5.48 -16.18 -6.19
C GLN A 273 4.19 -15.36 -6.22
N VAL A 274 3.15 -15.84 -5.55
CA VAL A 274 1.85 -15.17 -5.44
C VAL A 274 1.37 -15.23 -3.99
N VAL A 275 0.84 -14.14 -3.45
CA VAL A 275 0.04 -14.06 -2.22
C VAL A 275 -1.37 -13.68 -2.60
N ILE A 276 -2.37 -14.34 -2.03
CA ILE A 276 -3.77 -13.93 -2.06
C ILE A 276 -4.32 -14.04 -0.64
N GLY A 277 -5.09 -13.06 -0.18
CA GLY A 277 -5.67 -13.12 1.15
C GLY A 277 -6.65 -12.02 1.49
N ARG A 278 -7.24 -12.13 2.69
CA ARG A 278 -8.15 -11.14 3.28
C ARG A 278 -7.46 -10.39 4.40
N TYR A 279 -7.66 -9.07 4.46
CA TYR A 279 -6.94 -8.18 5.38
C TYR A 279 -7.91 -7.22 6.08
N PRO A 280 -7.77 -6.97 7.39
CA PRO A 280 -8.74 -6.20 8.15
C PRO A 280 -8.72 -4.72 7.74
N GLN A 281 -9.87 -4.18 7.37
CA GLN A 281 -10.02 -2.79 6.97
C GLN A 281 -10.00 -1.86 8.21
N PRO A 282 -9.45 -0.62 8.14
CA PRO A 282 -9.52 0.34 9.23
C PRO A 282 -10.98 0.68 9.54
N ALA A 283 -11.36 0.69 10.82
CA ALA A 283 -12.75 0.93 11.25
C ALA A 283 -13.30 2.32 10.84
N GLU A 284 -12.43 3.25 10.48
CA GLU A 284 -12.77 4.60 9.99
C GLU A 284 -13.14 4.61 8.50
N ARG A 285 -12.83 3.55 7.74
CA ARG A 285 -13.10 3.43 6.31
C ARG A 285 -14.13 2.33 6.02
N VAL A 286 -15.35 2.75 5.68
CA VAL A 286 -16.38 2.07 4.84
C VAL A 286 -17.45 1.19 5.53
N PRO A 287 -18.75 1.37 5.19
CA PRO A 287 -19.77 0.33 5.29
C PRO A 287 -19.66 -0.68 4.12
N GLY A 288 -19.19 -1.89 4.40
CA GLY A 288 -19.00 -2.93 3.36
C GLY A 288 -18.51 -4.28 3.92
N GLY A 289 -17.76 -4.25 5.01
CA GLY A 289 -17.30 -5.43 5.72
C GLY A 289 -16.01 -5.15 6.49
N PRO A 290 -15.60 -6.03 7.43
CA PRO A 290 -14.36 -5.83 8.18
C PRO A 290 -13.08 -6.20 7.42
N TYR A 291 -13.16 -6.71 6.19
CA TYR A 291 -12.00 -7.15 5.41
C TYR A 291 -12.04 -6.68 3.95
N VAL A 292 -10.86 -6.38 3.40
CA VAL A 292 -10.60 -6.26 1.96
C VAL A 292 -9.84 -7.47 1.44
N TRP A 293 -10.01 -7.81 0.17
CA TRP A 293 -9.14 -8.76 -0.51
C TRP A 293 -7.87 -8.06 -1.01
N GLY A 294 -6.77 -8.79 -1.07
CA GLY A 294 -5.58 -8.32 -1.77
C GLY A 294 -4.69 -9.45 -2.27
N MET A 295 -4.03 -9.17 -3.39
CA MET A 295 -3.11 -10.09 -4.06
C MET A 295 -1.76 -9.40 -4.25
N THR A 296 -0.66 -10.08 -3.97
CA THR A 296 0.69 -9.67 -4.40
C THR A 296 1.26 -10.74 -5.31
N ALA A 297 1.70 -10.41 -6.53
CA ALA A 297 2.40 -11.34 -7.41
C ALA A 297 3.79 -10.80 -7.74
N SER A 298 4.82 -11.63 -7.64
CA SER A 298 6.21 -11.26 -7.90
C SER A 298 6.86 -12.25 -8.86
N GLY A 299 7.46 -11.75 -9.94
CA GLY A 299 8.27 -12.53 -10.87
C GLY A 299 9.74 -12.59 -10.45
N SER A 300 10.45 -13.63 -10.89
CA SER A 300 11.87 -13.83 -10.57
C SER A 300 12.80 -12.79 -11.22
N GLU A 301 12.36 -12.11 -12.28
CA GLU A 301 13.24 -11.21 -13.04
C GLU A 301 12.85 -9.73 -13.03
N GLN A 302 11.56 -9.32 -13.11
CA GLN A 302 11.27 -7.91 -13.47
C GLN A 302 10.15 -7.10 -12.80
N ARG A 303 9.08 -7.69 -12.25
CA ARG A 303 7.95 -6.90 -11.70
C ARG A 303 7.30 -7.52 -10.46
N THR A 304 6.80 -6.64 -9.60
CA THR A 304 5.90 -6.98 -8.50
C THR A 304 4.61 -6.19 -8.65
N LEU A 305 3.48 -6.86 -8.51
CA LEU A 305 2.15 -6.29 -8.66
C LEU A 305 1.32 -6.54 -7.41
N ARG A 306 0.81 -5.49 -6.79
CA ARG A 306 -0.16 -5.55 -5.68
C ARG A 306 -1.51 -5.06 -6.17
N MET A 307 -2.54 -5.79 -5.81
CA MET A 307 -3.95 -5.43 -5.97
C MET A 307 -4.61 -5.43 -4.60
N VAL A 308 -5.55 -4.51 -4.39
CA VAL A 308 -6.47 -4.49 -3.25
C VAL A 308 -7.86 -4.11 -3.76
N GLY A 309 -8.87 -4.91 -3.39
CA GLY A 309 -10.25 -4.80 -3.85
C GLY A 309 -11.24 -5.33 -2.83
N GLU A 310 -12.54 -5.16 -3.10
CA GLU A 310 -13.62 -5.58 -2.20
C GLU A 310 -13.96 -7.06 -2.38
N THR A 311 -13.77 -7.61 -3.58
CA THR A 311 -14.00 -9.03 -3.89
C THR A 311 -12.73 -9.79 -4.27
N LEU A 312 -12.77 -11.12 -4.14
CA LEU A 312 -11.74 -12.00 -4.69
C LEU A 312 -11.67 -11.87 -6.22
N ASP A 313 -12.80 -11.62 -6.87
CA ASP A 313 -12.90 -11.55 -8.33
C ASP A 313 -12.07 -10.38 -8.88
N GLU A 314 -12.19 -9.20 -8.26
CA GLU A 314 -11.36 -8.02 -8.59
C GLU A 314 -9.85 -8.32 -8.49
N VAL A 315 -9.38 -8.89 -7.37
CA VAL A 315 -7.94 -9.06 -7.15
C VAL A 315 -7.34 -10.23 -7.94
N ALA A 316 -8.06 -11.33 -8.08
CA ALA A 316 -7.61 -12.55 -8.76
C ALA A 316 -8.08 -12.66 -10.23
N GLY A 317 -8.92 -11.74 -10.70
CA GLY A 317 -9.34 -11.61 -12.11
C GLY A 317 -8.14 -11.50 -13.04
N MET A 318 -7.18 -10.64 -12.71
CA MET A 318 -5.99 -10.42 -13.52
C MET A 318 -5.14 -11.69 -13.76
N LEU A 319 -5.07 -12.58 -12.77
CA LEU A 319 -4.35 -13.86 -12.92
C LEU A 319 -5.09 -14.81 -13.86
N ARG A 320 -6.42 -14.80 -13.85
CA ARG A 320 -7.26 -15.60 -14.73
C ARG A 320 -7.27 -15.04 -16.16
N GLU A 321 -7.34 -13.72 -16.32
CA GLU A 321 -7.27 -13.04 -17.63
C GLU A 321 -5.89 -13.14 -18.30
N GLY A 322 -4.80 -13.20 -17.51
CA GLY A 322 -3.46 -13.56 -18.02
C GLY A 322 -3.37 -14.99 -18.57
N GLY A 323 -4.37 -15.83 -18.30
CA GLY A 323 -4.50 -17.19 -18.79
C GLY A 323 -3.45 -18.15 -18.23
N ALA A 324 -3.44 -19.38 -18.79
CA ALA A 324 -2.55 -20.45 -18.35
C ALA A 324 -1.06 -20.07 -18.43
N ALA A 325 -0.67 -19.18 -19.36
CA ALA A 325 0.72 -18.73 -19.49
C ALA A 325 1.21 -17.94 -18.27
N THR A 326 0.38 -17.07 -17.70
CA THR A 326 0.72 -16.31 -16.47
C THR A 326 0.83 -17.24 -15.26
N LEU A 327 -0.06 -18.23 -15.16
CA LEU A 327 -0.07 -19.16 -14.02
C LEU A 327 0.98 -20.28 -14.10
N ALA A 328 1.46 -20.61 -15.29
CA ALA A 328 2.51 -21.62 -15.52
C ALA A 328 3.91 -21.22 -15.00
N GLY A 329 4.09 -19.99 -14.51
CA GLY A 329 5.32 -19.57 -13.82
C GLY A 329 5.29 -19.77 -12.30
N VAL A 330 4.09 -19.93 -11.70
CA VAL A 330 3.91 -19.84 -10.24
C VAL A 330 4.42 -21.12 -9.59
N ARG A 331 5.44 -20.97 -8.75
CA ARG A 331 6.06 -22.06 -7.96
C ARG A 331 5.63 -22.02 -6.50
N GLU A 332 5.33 -20.84 -5.99
CA GLU A 332 4.99 -20.63 -4.58
C GLU A 332 3.70 -19.80 -4.46
N LEU A 333 2.72 -20.33 -3.73
CA LEU A 333 1.46 -19.65 -3.45
C LEU A 333 1.28 -19.47 -1.94
N TRP A 334 1.00 -18.24 -1.52
CA TRP A 334 0.67 -17.87 -0.16
C TRP A 334 -0.83 -17.55 -0.10
N LEU A 335 -1.50 -18.12 0.89
CA LEU A 335 -2.94 -18.02 1.09
C LEU A 335 -3.18 -17.48 2.51
N THR A 336 -3.52 -16.20 2.63
CA THR A 336 -3.60 -15.48 3.92
C THR A 336 -5.05 -15.27 4.37
N ASP A 337 -5.39 -15.81 5.54
CA ASP A 337 -6.69 -15.72 6.22
C ASP A 337 -7.89 -16.18 5.38
N VAL A 338 -7.64 -17.21 4.58
CA VAL A 338 -8.58 -17.89 3.68
C VAL A 338 -8.87 -19.31 4.19
N SER A 339 -9.76 -19.45 5.18
CA SER A 339 -10.16 -20.77 5.67
C SER A 339 -11.35 -21.33 4.88
N PRO A 340 -11.24 -22.56 4.34
CA PRO A 340 -12.34 -23.27 3.68
C PRO A 340 -13.27 -24.00 4.68
N ALA A 341 -13.09 -23.80 5.99
CA ALA A 341 -13.92 -24.44 7.01
C ALA A 341 -15.38 -23.94 6.88
N ALA A 342 -16.30 -24.88 6.70
CA ALA A 342 -17.74 -24.62 6.59
C ALA A 342 -18.40 -24.40 7.96
N CYS A 343 -17.82 -23.51 8.78
CA CYS A 343 -18.46 -23.03 10.00
C CYS A 343 -19.37 -21.84 9.64
N ASP A 344 -20.56 -21.77 10.22
CA ASP A 344 -21.50 -20.64 10.04
C ASP A 344 -21.05 -19.36 10.79
N GLU A 345 -19.73 -19.17 10.97
CA GLU A 345 -19.16 -17.97 11.57
C GLU A 345 -19.00 -16.85 10.53
N PRO A 346 -19.22 -15.57 10.89
CA PRO A 346 -19.15 -14.44 9.97
C PRO A 346 -17.76 -14.16 9.36
N ASN A 347 -16.76 -14.98 9.67
CA ASN A 347 -15.39 -14.88 9.15
C ASN A 347 -15.04 -16.01 8.16
N THR A 348 -15.91 -16.99 7.90
CA THR A 348 -15.60 -18.05 6.92
C THR A 348 -15.66 -17.51 5.49
N LEU A 349 -15.06 -18.24 4.55
CA LEU A 349 -15.11 -17.85 3.14
C LEU A 349 -16.44 -18.26 2.51
N PRO A 350 -17.07 -17.40 1.69
CA PRO A 350 -18.16 -17.81 0.82
C PRO A 350 -17.77 -19.02 -0.04
N THR A 351 -18.69 -19.98 -0.22
CA THR A 351 -18.45 -21.18 -1.03
C THR A 351 -17.98 -20.86 -2.46
N ALA A 352 -18.44 -19.74 -3.02
CA ALA A 352 -18.00 -19.25 -4.32
C ALA A 352 -16.50 -18.86 -4.32
N ASP A 353 -16.02 -18.19 -3.28
CA ASP A 353 -14.60 -17.79 -3.14
C ASP A 353 -13.71 -19.02 -2.92
N VAL A 354 -14.17 -19.99 -2.12
CA VAL A 354 -13.48 -21.29 -1.94
C VAL A 354 -13.34 -22.02 -3.29
N ALA A 355 -14.40 -22.08 -4.09
CA ALA A 355 -14.38 -22.70 -5.41
C ALA A 355 -13.49 -21.92 -6.41
N ALA A 356 -13.50 -20.59 -6.37
CA ALA A 356 -12.66 -19.74 -7.20
C ALA A 356 -11.17 -19.89 -6.86
N LEU A 357 -10.80 -19.88 -5.57
CA LEU A 357 -9.43 -20.16 -5.12
C LEU A 357 -8.99 -21.57 -5.51
N SER A 358 -9.82 -22.60 -5.29
CA SER A 358 -9.49 -23.98 -5.69
C SER A 358 -9.27 -24.11 -7.20
N THR A 359 -10.10 -23.45 -8.01
CA THR A 359 -9.94 -23.40 -9.48
C THR A 359 -8.65 -22.69 -9.90
N LEU A 360 -8.30 -21.60 -9.20
CA LEU A 360 -7.06 -20.86 -9.44
C LEU A 360 -5.81 -21.67 -9.08
N VAL A 361 -5.81 -22.35 -7.92
CA VAL A 361 -4.74 -23.27 -7.49
C VAL A 361 -4.54 -24.37 -8.55
N LYS A 362 -5.62 -25.01 -9.01
CA LYS A 362 -5.59 -26.07 -10.04
C LYS A 362 -5.02 -25.60 -11.38
N SER A 363 -4.99 -24.28 -11.62
CA SER A 363 -4.50 -23.67 -12.85
C SER A 363 -3.01 -23.31 -12.81
N MET A 364 -2.28 -23.63 -11.73
CA MET A 364 -0.84 -23.35 -11.54
C MET A 364 0.01 -24.63 -11.69
N PRO A 365 0.31 -25.13 -12.91
CA PRO A 365 0.89 -26.47 -13.11
C PRO A 365 2.30 -26.66 -12.54
N THR A 366 3.02 -25.58 -12.22
CA THR A 366 4.38 -25.59 -11.66
C THR A 366 4.45 -25.34 -10.16
N LEU A 367 3.31 -25.39 -9.46
CA LEU A 367 3.21 -25.08 -8.04
C LEU A 367 3.94 -26.14 -7.20
N GLU A 368 5.09 -25.74 -6.63
CA GLU A 368 6.01 -26.57 -5.83
C GLU A 368 5.70 -26.47 -4.33
N ALA A 369 5.28 -25.29 -3.86
CA ALA A 369 5.02 -25.00 -2.45
C ALA A 369 3.75 -24.16 -2.23
N VAL A 370 3.02 -24.46 -1.15
CA VAL A 370 1.91 -23.62 -0.67
C VAL A 370 2.09 -23.24 0.79
N THR A 371 1.94 -21.95 1.09
CA THR A 371 1.98 -21.41 2.45
C THR A 371 0.60 -20.89 2.86
N LEU A 372 -0.10 -21.65 3.72
CA LEU A 372 -1.34 -21.23 4.37
C LEU A 372 -0.97 -20.38 5.59
N VAL A 373 -1.50 -19.14 5.68
CA VAL A 373 -1.19 -18.23 6.79
C VAL A 373 -2.47 -17.74 7.44
N ASN A 374 -2.62 -17.96 8.74
CA ASN A 374 -3.78 -17.51 9.53
C ASN A 374 -3.31 -16.45 10.53
N GLN A 375 -3.45 -15.15 10.20
CA GLN A 375 -2.99 -14.01 11.01
C GLN A 375 -4.13 -13.30 11.76
N PHE A 376 -5.30 -13.25 11.15
CA PHE A 376 -6.50 -12.52 11.60
C PHE A 376 -7.62 -13.47 12.04
N GLN A 377 -7.60 -14.72 11.57
CA GLN A 377 -8.31 -15.86 12.17
C GLN A 377 -7.64 -16.24 13.50
N ALA A 378 -7.76 -15.33 14.45
CA ALA A 378 -7.25 -15.44 15.80
C ALA A 378 -7.76 -16.71 16.53
N PRO A 379 -7.06 -17.18 17.58
CA PRO A 379 -7.30 -18.46 18.27
C PRO A 379 -8.68 -18.65 18.94
N TRP A 380 -9.62 -17.70 18.77
CA TRP A 380 -11.02 -17.83 19.20
C TRP A 380 -11.98 -18.30 18.09
N THR A 381 -11.64 -18.15 16.81
CA THR A 381 -12.47 -18.70 15.70
C THR A 381 -12.48 -20.23 15.69
N GLY A 382 -11.47 -20.86 16.32
CA GLY A 382 -11.36 -22.31 16.41
C GLY A 382 -11.26 -23.04 15.07
N ALA A 383 -11.06 -22.31 13.96
CA ALA A 383 -11.00 -22.88 12.62
C ALA A 383 -9.76 -23.78 12.51
N PRO A 384 -9.93 -25.11 12.34
CA PRO A 384 -8.81 -26.02 12.21
C PRO A 384 -8.09 -25.79 10.88
N PRO A 385 -6.79 -26.16 10.77
CA PRO A 385 -6.12 -26.19 9.48
C PRO A 385 -6.84 -27.15 8.54
N SER A 386 -6.92 -26.78 7.26
CA SER A 386 -7.50 -27.60 6.21
C SER A 386 -6.77 -27.41 4.88
N LEU A 387 -6.59 -28.51 4.18
CA LEU A 387 -5.97 -28.62 2.86
C LEU A 387 -6.99 -28.53 1.73
N ARG A 388 -8.30 -28.32 2.00
CA ARG A 388 -9.39 -28.33 0.99
C ARG A 388 -9.26 -27.31 -0.15
N LEU A 389 -8.40 -26.30 -0.02
CA LEU A 389 -8.07 -25.39 -1.12
C LEU A 389 -7.06 -26.00 -2.12
N LEU A 390 -6.30 -27.00 -1.67
CA LEU A 390 -5.40 -27.80 -2.50
C LEU A 390 -6.19 -28.89 -3.25
N PRO A 391 -5.73 -29.30 -4.43
CA PRO A 391 -6.37 -30.40 -5.17
C PRO A 391 -6.19 -31.76 -4.49
N SER A 392 -7.19 -32.63 -4.62
CA SER A 392 -7.08 -34.04 -4.22
C SER A 392 -6.48 -34.92 -5.34
N VAL A 393 -5.73 -35.97 -4.97
CA VAL A 393 -5.29 -37.01 -5.92
C VAL A 393 -6.44 -37.81 -6.54
N HIS A 394 -7.64 -37.75 -5.95
CA HIS A 394 -8.84 -38.39 -6.47
C HIS A 394 -9.55 -37.57 -7.57
N GLU A 395 -9.01 -36.40 -7.92
CA GLU A 395 -9.48 -35.63 -9.07
C GLU A 395 -8.86 -36.17 -10.36
N ASP A 396 -9.70 -36.65 -11.30
CA ASP A 396 -9.31 -37.37 -12.53
C ASP A 396 -8.49 -36.53 -13.56
N ALA A 397 -8.10 -35.29 -13.23
CA ALA A 397 -7.42 -34.40 -14.16
C ALA A 397 -5.89 -34.59 -14.12
N VAL A 398 -5.35 -35.10 -15.24
CA VAL A 398 -3.94 -35.50 -15.45
C VAL A 398 -2.93 -34.35 -15.20
N SER A 399 -3.34 -33.10 -15.29
CA SER A 399 -2.49 -31.90 -15.26
C SER A 399 -2.62 -31.06 -13.97
N VAL A 400 -3.22 -31.59 -12.92
CA VAL A 400 -3.44 -30.86 -11.66
C VAL A 400 -2.15 -30.77 -10.84
N PRO A 401 -1.79 -29.57 -10.32
CA PRO A 401 -0.57 -29.40 -9.52
C PRO A 401 -0.56 -30.19 -8.23
N ARG A 402 0.65 -30.53 -7.77
CA ARG A 402 0.91 -31.38 -6.61
C ARG A 402 2.04 -30.78 -5.79
N PRO A 403 1.79 -29.68 -5.04
CA PRO A 403 2.82 -29.02 -4.25
C PRO A 403 3.37 -29.98 -3.18
N ALA A 404 4.64 -30.35 -3.30
CA ALA A 404 5.29 -31.30 -2.40
C ALA A 404 5.55 -30.71 -1.00
N THR A 405 5.54 -29.39 -0.89
CA THR A 405 5.75 -28.65 0.36
C THR A 405 4.50 -27.86 0.74
N VAL A 406 4.01 -28.07 1.96
CA VAL A 406 2.96 -27.24 2.56
C VAL A 406 3.47 -26.64 3.87
N ARG A 407 3.34 -25.33 4.00
CA ARG A 407 3.61 -24.58 5.23
C ARG A 407 2.29 -24.06 5.78
N ILE A 408 1.99 -24.32 7.04
CA ILE A 408 0.84 -23.75 7.73
C ILE A 408 1.38 -22.91 8.87
N SER A 409 1.12 -21.60 8.82
CA SER A 409 1.64 -20.64 9.78
C SER A 409 0.51 -19.92 10.49
N TYR A 410 0.52 -20.00 11.82
CA TYR A 410 -0.37 -19.28 12.70
C TYR A 410 0.34 -18.04 13.22
N GLY A 411 -0.33 -16.90 13.15
CA GLY A 411 0.20 -15.62 13.56
C GLY A 411 -0.71 -14.90 14.54
N TYR A 412 -0.12 -14.09 15.39
CA TYR A 412 -0.84 -12.96 15.98
C TYR A 412 -0.47 -11.74 15.16
N GLY A 413 -1.40 -11.28 14.29
CA GLY A 413 -1.24 -9.97 13.67
C GLY A 413 -1.01 -8.90 14.73
N VAL A 414 -0.23 -7.86 14.41
CA VAL A 414 0.18 -6.82 15.39
C VAL A 414 -1.03 -6.16 16.07
N HIS A 415 -2.19 -6.11 15.40
CA HIS A 415 -3.45 -5.66 15.97
C HIS A 415 -3.97 -6.54 17.11
N VAL A 416 -3.87 -7.86 16.96
CA VAL A 416 -4.25 -8.83 17.99
C VAL A 416 -3.37 -8.65 19.22
N LEU A 417 -2.05 -8.49 19.01
CA LEU A 417 -1.08 -8.22 20.07
C LEU A 417 -1.34 -6.87 20.76
N ASN A 418 -1.44 -5.78 20.01
CA ASN A 418 -1.71 -4.44 20.54
C ASN A 418 -3.03 -4.39 21.31
N TRP A 419 -4.08 -5.05 20.81
CA TRP A 419 -5.37 -5.16 21.48
C TRP A 419 -5.29 -6.02 22.75
N TRP A 420 -4.48 -7.09 22.78
CA TRP A 420 -4.20 -7.84 24.01
C TRP A 420 -3.46 -6.99 25.05
N PHE A 421 -2.39 -6.29 24.65
CA PHE A 421 -1.63 -5.41 25.56
C PHE A 421 -2.44 -4.19 26.02
N SER A 422 -3.48 -3.79 25.28
CA SER A 422 -4.40 -2.72 25.67
C SER A 422 -5.44 -3.15 26.71
N ARG A 423 -5.58 -4.46 26.99
CA ARG A 423 -6.55 -4.97 27.98
C ARG A 423 -5.89 -5.07 29.36
N PRO A 424 -6.48 -4.46 30.42
CA PRO A 424 -5.81 -4.38 31.72
C PRO A 424 -5.69 -5.72 32.46
N HIS A 425 -6.46 -6.75 32.10
CA HIS A 425 -6.53 -8.01 32.85
C HIS A 425 -6.44 -9.25 31.96
N THR A 426 -5.50 -10.14 32.32
CA THR A 426 -5.22 -11.50 31.81
C THR A 426 -5.01 -11.65 30.31
N THR A 427 -3.81 -12.11 29.94
CA THR A 427 -3.55 -12.74 28.63
C THR A 427 -4.61 -13.81 28.38
N PRO A 428 -5.35 -13.77 27.25
CA PRO A 428 -6.41 -14.74 27.00
C PRO A 428 -5.84 -16.15 26.93
N ALA A 429 -6.57 -17.11 27.51
CA ALA A 429 -6.20 -18.52 27.43
C ALA A 429 -6.30 -19.00 25.97
N VAL A 430 -5.15 -19.11 25.31
CA VAL A 430 -5.02 -19.61 23.95
C VAL A 430 -5.38 -21.10 23.96
N ARG A 431 -6.39 -21.50 23.18
CA ARG A 431 -6.72 -22.92 23.02
C ARG A 431 -5.57 -23.64 22.30
N PRO A 432 -5.27 -24.90 22.64
CA PRO A 432 -4.38 -25.72 21.81
C PRO A 432 -4.88 -25.76 20.36
N LEU A 433 -3.95 -25.80 19.42
CA LEU A 433 -4.28 -25.95 18.00
C LEU A 433 -4.86 -27.34 17.75
N ASP A 434 -6.11 -27.39 17.28
CA ASP A 434 -6.76 -28.63 16.86
C ASP A 434 -6.25 -29.03 15.48
N LEU A 435 -5.62 -30.20 15.38
CA LEU A 435 -5.09 -30.78 14.15
C LEU A 435 -5.96 -31.92 13.61
N THR A 436 -7.12 -32.20 14.22
CA THR A 436 -7.96 -33.37 13.90
C THR A 436 -8.36 -33.38 12.42
N GLY A 437 -8.89 -32.26 11.90
CA GLY A 437 -9.31 -32.16 10.50
C GLY A 437 -8.17 -32.32 9.50
N LEU A 438 -7.00 -31.73 9.77
CA LEU A 438 -5.80 -31.89 8.94
C LEU A 438 -5.30 -33.34 8.93
N LEU A 439 -5.35 -34.02 10.08
CA LEU A 439 -4.98 -35.42 10.21
C LEU A 439 -5.94 -36.36 9.47
N GLU A 440 -7.25 -36.10 9.54
CA GLU A 440 -8.26 -36.82 8.77
C GLU A 440 -8.03 -36.62 7.26
N GLU A 441 -7.84 -35.38 6.82
CA GLU A 441 -7.59 -35.02 5.42
C GLU A 441 -6.32 -35.70 4.87
N LEU A 442 -5.20 -35.67 5.59
CA LEU A 442 -3.98 -36.40 5.19
C LEU A 442 -4.19 -37.92 5.21
N SER A 443 -4.83 -38.47 6.25
CA SER A 443 -5.04 -39.92 6.37
C SER A 443 -5.99 -40.53 5.31
N SER A 444 -6.75 -39.68 4.62
CA SER A 444 -7.66 -40.11 3.55
C SER A 444 -6.95 -40.56 2.26
N GLY A 445 -5.66 -40.26 2.12
CA GLY A 445 -4.90 -40.46 0.88
C GLY A 445 -5.07 -39.31 -0.13
N ALA A 446 -6.02 -38.39 0.10
CA ALA A 446 -6.33 -37.28 -0.82
C ALA A 446 -5.13 -36.38 -1.14
N TYR A 447 -4.12 -36.32 -0.25
CA TYR A 447 -2.99 -35.40 -0.33
C TYR A 447 -1.62 -36.11 -0.25
N ASP A 448 -1.53 -37.39 -0.65
CA ASP A 448 -0.31 -38.22 -0.62
C ASP A 448 0.91 -37.65 -1.38
N TYR A 449 0.74 -36.55 -2.13
CA TYR A 449 1.85 -35.84 -2.75
C TYR A 449 2.59 -34.87 -1.80
N ILE A 450 2.01 -34.52 -0.64
CA ILE A 450 2.64 -33.64 0.34
C ILE A 450 3.72 -34.43 1.10
N ARG A 451 4.99 -34.09 0.85
CA ARG A 451 6.15 -34.73 1.50
C ARG A 451 6.63 -33.95 2.70
N HIS A 452 6.63 -32.62 2.59
CA HIS A 452 7.18 -31.73 3.60
C HIS A 452 6.06 -30.85 4.16
N LEU A 453 5.75 -31.04 5.44
CA LEU A 453 4.81 -30.22 6.19
C LEU A 453 5.58 -29.37 7.21
N VAL A 454 5.43 -28.04 7.15
CA VAL A 454 5.97 -27.11 8.14
C VAL A 454 4.80 -26.52 8.91
N LEU A 455 4.74 -26.75 10.22
CA LEU A 455 3.78 -26.10 11.12
C LEU A 455 4.50 -25.04 11.93
N GLU A 456 4.08 -23.78 11.80
CA GLU A 456 4.63 -22.65 12.54
C GLU A 456 3.56 -22.04 13.42
N THR A 457 3.87 -21.82 14.70
CA THR A 457 2.93 -21.23 15.66
C THR A 457 3.56 -20.17 16.55
N PRO A 458 2.77 -19.23 17.11
CA PRO A 458 3.26 -18.30 18.10
C PRO A 458 3.60 -19.02 19.42
N PRO A 459 4.47 -18.45 20.28
CA PRO A 459 4.92 -19.08 21.54
C PRO A 459 3.81 -19.50 22.52
N LEU A 460 2.61 -18.95 22.39
CA LEU A 460 1.47 -19.22 23.29
C LEU A 460 0.51 -20.30 22.76
N VAL A 461 0.64 -20.75 21.51
CA VAL A 461 -0.19 -21.83 20.96
C VAL A 461 0.46 -23.17 21.29
N ASN A 462 -0.22 -23.98 22.10
CA ASN A 462 0.19 -25.35 22.37
C ASN A 462 -0.31 -26.30 21.26
N ILE A 463 0.46 -27.35 20.96
CA ILE A 463 0.11 -28.39 19.98
C ILE A 463 0.25 -29.74 20.66
N ASN A 464 -0.72 -30.63 20.46
CA ASN A 464 -0.68 -31.98 21.04
C ASN A 464 0.47 -32.80 20.42
N ALA A 465 1.41 -33.26 21.24
CA ALA A 465 2.54 -34.06 20.80
C ALA A 465 2.13 -35.34 20.05
N GLY A 466 1.04 -35.99 20.47
CA GLY A 466 0.51 -37.18 19.80
C GLY A 466 0.00 -36.90 18.38
N ASP A 467 -0.53 -35.69 18.14
CA ASP A 467 -0.96 -35.27 16.81
C ASP A 467 0.23 -34.91 15.92
N VAL A 468 1.30 -34.34 16.48
CA VAL A 468 2.58 -34.15 15.76
C VAL A 468 3.19 -35.49 15.36
N ASP A 469 3.18 -36.49 16.24
CA ASP A 469 3.68 -37.83 15.92
C ASP A 469 2.81 -38.56 14.87
N ARG A 470 1.49 -38.32 14.85
CA ARG A 470 0.60 -38.78 13.78
C ARG A 470 0.93 -38.10 12.45
N LEU A 471 1.21 -36.79 12.43
CA LEU A 471 1.65 -36.09 11.21
C LEU A 471 2.97 -36.67 10.68
N ARG A 472 3.94 -36.96 11.57
CA ARG A 472 5.23 -37.59 11.20
C ARG A 472 5.08 -39.00 10.60
N ALA A 473 3.97 -39.67 10.85
CA ALA A 473 3.65 -40.96 10.24
C ALA A 473 2.98 -40.83 8.86
N LEU A 474 2.51 -39.62 8.49
CA LEU A 474 1.78 -39.34 7.25
C LEU A 474 2.63 -38.56 6.21
N CYS A 475 3.61 -37.77 6.64
CA CYS A 475 4.50 -37.00 5.76
C CYS A 475 5.98 -37.42 5.92
N GLU A 476 6.76 -37.36 4.84
CA GLU A 476 8.22 -37.66 4.86
C GLU A 476 9.01 -36.74 5.80
N THR A 477 8.55 -35.50 5.97
CA THR A 477 9.16 -34.53 6.88
C THR A 477 8.08 -33.67 7.52
N VAL A 478 8.10 -33.56 8.85
CA VAL A 478 7.27 -32.63 9.62
C VAL A 478 8.16 -31.76 10.49
N GLU A 479 8.19 -30.47 10.20
CA GLU A 479 8.94 -29.47 10.95
C GLU A 479 7.98 -28.65 11.82
N MET A 480 8.31 -28.51 13.11
CA MET A 480 7.57 -27.68 14.05
C MET A 480 8.42 -26.46 14.39
N ARG A 481 7.90 -25.25 14.15
CA ARG A 481 8.60 -24.00 14.47
C ARG A 481 7.75 -23.13 15.40
N VAL A 482 8.43 -22.43 16.30
CA VAL A 482 7.86 -21.32 17.04
C VAL A 482 8.33 -20.03 16.37
N ALA A 483 7.40 -19.14 16.03
CA ALA A 483 7.68 -17.88 15.36
C ALA A 483 7.10 -16.70 16.16
N ASP A 484 7.94 -15.73 16.53
CA ASP A 484 7.51 -14.50 17.21
C ASP A 484 6.81 -13.53 16.25
N GLU A 485 7.21 -13.54 14.98
CA GLU A 485 6.61 -12.76 13.90
C GLU A 485 5.96 -13.69 12.87
N THR A 486 4.79 -13.28 12.38
CA THR A 486 4.08 -14.05 11.34
C THR A 486 4.83 -13.91 10.01
N PRO A 487 5.14 -15.00 9.31
CA PRO A 487 5.93 -14.92 8.08
C PRO A 487 5.20 -14.16 6.98
N THR A 488 5.97 -13.44 6.19
CA THR A 488 5.54 -12.75 4.98
C THR A 488 6.28 -13.32 3.77
N MET A 489 5.64 -13.27 2.60
CA MET A 489 6.34 -13.55 1.35
C MET A 489 7.49 -12.53 1.19
N ALA A 490 8.70 -13.04 0.98
CA ALA A 490 9.87 -12.20 0.70
C ALA A 490 9.65 -11.45 -0.62
N LEU A 491 10.11 -10.20 -0.67
CA LEU A 491 9.94 -9.34 -1.85
C LEU A 491 11.27 -8.73 -2.30
N PRO A 492 11.38 -8.34 -3.58
CA PRO A 492 12.56 -7.63 -4.07
C PRO A 492 12.75 -6.31 -3.34
N ALA A 493 14.00 -5.93 -3.03
CA ALA A 493 14.30 -4.73 -2.24
C ALA A 493 13.78 -3.40 -2.84
N TYR A 494 13.46 -3.34 -4.15
CA TYR A 494 12.81 -2.17 -4.75
C TYR A 494 11.35 -1.97 -4.28
N CYS A 495 10.73 -2.98 -3.68
CA CYS A 495 9.43 -2.88 -3.04
C CYS A 495 9.46 -2.10 -1.71
N ASP A 496 10.62 -2.01 -1.06
CA ASP A 496 10.80 -1.31 0.21
C ASP A 496 11.05 0.20 0.01
N GLU A 497 10.95 0.70 -1.22
CA GLU A 497 11.18 2.11 -1.51
C GLU A 497 10.10 3.01 -0.89
N PRO A 498 10.52 4.13 -0.26
CA PRO A 498 9.62 5.02 0.45
C PRO A 498 8.57 5.61 -0.48
N ALA A 499 7.31 5.62 -0.03
CA ALA A 499 6.23 6.22 -0.79
C ALA A 499 6.47 7.73 -1.03
N ALA A 500 6.01 8.22 -2.18
CA ALA A 500 5.95 9.65 -2.46
C ALA A 500 5.02 10.40 -1.48
N TRP A 501 3.91 9.75 -1.14
CA TRP A 501 2.87 10.24 -0.24
C TRP A 501 3.30 10.19 1.26
N PRO A 502 2.76 11.04 2.16
CA PRO A 502 3.13 11.06 3.59
C PRO A 502 2.57 9.94 4.49
N SER A 503 1.76 9.00 3.98
CA SER A 503 1.16 7.94 4.78
C SER A 503 2.21 7.04 5.44
N ASN A 504 1.85 6.59 6.64
CA ASN A 504 2.53 5.50 7.34
C ASN A 504 2.15 4.10 6.80
N GLU A 505 1.34 3.99 5.74
CA GLU A 505 0.98 2.72 5.06
C GLU A 505 2.21 2.13 4.30
N PRO A 506 2.87 1.07 4.81
CA PRO A 506 4.04 0.47 4.17
C PRO A 506 3.63 -0.56 3.09
N TRP A 507 4.62 -1.27 2.54
CA TRP A 507 4.45 -2.41 1.62
C TRP A 507 5.04 -3.71 2.21
N PRO A 508 4.58 -4.93 1.84
CA PRO A 508 3.40 -5.29 1.01
C PRO A 508 2.08 -5.30 1.79
N TYR A 509 2.21 -5.37 3.10
CA TYR A 509 1.32 -4.81 4.10
C TYR A 509 1.90 -3.41 4.40
N ARG A 510 1.18 -2.47 5.00
CA ARG A 510 0.58 -2.73 6.31
C ARG A 510 -0.67 -1.90 6.56
N LEU A 511 -1.75 -2.67 6.65
CA LEU A 511 -2.73 -2.58 7.72
C LEU A 511 -2.18 -3.40 8.92
N TRP A 512 -1.38 -2.89 9.85
CA TRP A 512 -0.68 -1.59 10.00
C TRP A 512 0.70 -1.86 10.65
N LEU A 513 1.68 -0.94 10.55
CA LEU A 513 2.64 -0.73 11.66
C LEU A 513 3.33 0.64 11.59
N GLY A 514 2.98 1.48 12.58
CA GLY A 514 3.48 2.83 12.82
C GLY A 514 2.73 3.40 14.02
#